data_AF-W4VFF7-F1
#
_entry.id   AF-W4VFF7-F1
#
_cell.length_a   1.000
_cell.length_b   1.000
_cell.length_c   1.000
_cell.angle_alpha   90.00
_cell.angle_beta   90.00
_cell.angle_gamma   90.00
#
_symmetry.space_group_name_H-M   'P 1'
#
loop_
_entity.id
_entity.type
_entity.pdbx_description
1 polymer ?
#
loop_
_entity_poly.entity_id
_entity_poly.type
_entity_poly.pdbx_seq_one_letter_code
_entity_poly.pdbx_strand_id
1 'polypeptide(L)'
;MVPHVSQGGRYDRLYEQFDQNTSAVGLAFDVDTLAKHMVAEPEPEKICILATPATHAVAEQFRTEIDEQVVDIQYELRNKSVYQKIYQVVEENSQYKVVEK
;
A
#
# COMPACT_ATOMS: atom_id res chain seq x y z
N MET A 1 -21.37 -17.53 24.11
CA MET A 1 -21.66 -16.08 24.01
C MET A 1 -21.24 -15.65 22.62
N VAL A 2 -22.17 -15.24 21.76
CA VAL A 2 -21.91 -14.94 20.34
C VAL A 2 -21.64 -13.43 20.21
N PRO A 3 -20.52 -12.99 19.63
CA PRO A 3 -20.25 -11.57 19.46
C PRO A 3 -21.18 -10.99 18.37
N HIS A 4 -21.86 -9.89 18.70
CA HIS A 4 -22.64 -9.12 17.72
C HIS A 4 -21.69 -8.25 16.90
N VAL A 5 -21.62 -8.47 15.59
CA VAL A 5 -20.68 -7.79 14.66
C VAL A 5 -21.31 -6.58 13.98
N SER A 6 -22.63 -6.37 14.09
CA SER A 6 -23.31 -5.22 13.50
C SER A 6 -24.49 -4.76 14.37
N GLN A 7 -24.65 -3.44 14.50
CA GLN A 7 -25.89 -2.80 14.93
C GLN A 7 -26.37 -1.89 13.81
N GLY A 8 -27.53 -2.19 13.25
CA GLY A 8 -28.24 -1.35 12.29
C GLY A 8 -29.51 -0.79 12.92
N GLY A 9 -29.71 0.51 12.82
CA GLY A 9 -30.91 1.20 13.29
C GLY A 9 -31.37 2.24 12.27
N ARG A 10 -32.68 2.48 12.20
CA ARG A 10 -33.24 3.62 11.44
C ARG A 10 -33.12 4.86 12.31
N TYR A 11 -32.39 5.87 11.83
CA TYR A 11 -32.14 7.11 12.58
C TYR A 11 -32.95 8.29 12.03
N ASP A 12 -34.17 8.01 11.55
CA ASP A 12 -35.04 8.99 10.91
C ASP A 12 -35.27 10.26 11.78
N ARG A 13 -35.14 10.14 13.12
CA ARG A 13 -35.27 11.24 14.09
C ARG A 13 -34.04 12.14 14.27
N LEU A 14 -32.87 11.81 13.70
CA LEU A 14 -31.68 12.69 13.79
C LEU A 14 -31.81 13.94 12.89
N TYR A 15 -32.59 13.85 11.82
CA TYR A 15 -32.75 14.92 10.83
C TYR A 15 -33.93 15.86 11.11
N GLU A 16 -34.84 15.47 12.01
CA GLU A 16 -35.95 16.33 12.50
C GLU A 16 -35.42 17.64 13.14
N GLN A 17 -34.19 17.63 13.66
CA GLN A 17 -33.54 18.78 14.29
C GLN A 17 -32.99 19.81 13.29
N PHE A 18 -32.93 19.44 12.00
CA PHE A 18 -32.41 20.26 10.90
C PHE A 18 -33.49 20.58 9.85
N ASP A 19 -34.77 20.35 10.18
CA ASP A 19 -35.94 20.60 9.31
C ASP A 19 -35.87 19.86 7.95
N GLN A 20 -35.21 18.70 7.93
CA GLN A 20 -35.05 17.86 6.72
C GLN A 20 -35.71 16.50 6.90
N ASN A 21 -36.66 16.17 6.00
CA ASN A 21 -37.29 14.85 5.92
C ASN A 21 -36.51 13.96 4.94
N THR A 22 -35.45 13.28 5.41
CA THR A 22 -34.68 12.32 4.60
C THR A 22 -34.52 11.00 5.35
N SER A 23 -34.77 9.88 4.65
CA SER A 23 -34.56 8.53 5.19
C SER A 23 -33.06 8.22 5.20
N ALA A 24 -32.50 7.92 6.37
CA ALA A 24 -31.09 7.59 6.55
C ALA A 24 -30.93 6.19 7.16
N VAL A 25 -30.19 5.32 6.46
CA VAL A 25 -29.81 3.99 6.95
C VAL A 25 -28.31 4.02 7.20
N GLY A 26 -27.91 3.73 8.44
CA GLY A 26 -26.51 3.65 8.85
C GLY A 26 -26.11 2.22 9.17
N LEU A 27 -24.95 1.78 8.68
CA LEU A 27 -24.28 0.56 9.11
C LEU A 27 -23.04 0.97 9.90
N ALA A 28 -22.93 0.48 11.13
CA ALA A 28 -21.74 0.62 11.95
C ALA A 28 -21.12 -0.75 12.17
N PHE A 29 -19.82 -0.84 11.94
CA PHE A 29 -19.02 -2.02 12.21
C PHE A 29 -17.90 -1.70 13.18
N ASP A 30 -17.61 -2.65 14.07
CA ASP A 30 -16.41 -2.62 14.88
C ASP A 30 -15.22 -3.10 14.04
N VAL A 31 -14.34 -2.15 13.71
CA VAL A 31 -13.15 -2.38 12.89
C VAL A 31 -12.20 -3.39 13.53
N ASP A 32 -12.05 -3.35 14.86
CA ASP A 32 -11.15 -4.25 15.59
C ASP A 32 -11.69 -5.69 15.57
N THR A 33 -13.02 -5.84 15.62
CA THR A 33 -13.68 -7.13 15.51
C THR A 33 -13.56 -7.69 14.09
N LEU A 34 -13.72 -6.85 13.05
CA LEU A 34 -13.51 -7.26 11.65
C LEU A 34 -12.06 -7.70 11.39
N ALA A 35 -11.08 -6.92 11.84
CA ALA A 35 -9.67 -7.18 11.61
C ALA A 35 -9.23 -8.55 12.16
N LYS A 36 -9.79 -9.01 13.28
CA LYS A 36 -9.51 -10.35 13.87
C LYS A 36 -9.91 -11.52 12.98
N HIS A 37 -10.84 -11.31 12.04
CA HIS A 37 -11.33 -12.33 11.13
C HIS A 37 -10.73 -12.20 9.72
N MET A 38 -9.92 -11.18 9.47
CA MET A 38 -9.20 -11.01 8.21
C MET A 38 -7.91 -11.82 8.26
N VAL A 39 -7.62 -12.54 7.18
CA VAL A 39 -6.30 -13.17 7.01
C VAL A 39 -5.35 -12.06 6.58
N ALA A 40 -4.29 -11.84 7.37
CA ALA A 40 -3.23 -10.94 6.97
C ALA A 40 -2.53 -11.53 5.73
N GLU A 41 -2.49 -10.76 4.66
CA GLU A 41 -1.67 -11.12 3.50
C GLU A 41 -0.18 -11.11 3.93
N PRO A 42 0.66 -11.98 3.32
CA PRO A 42 2.09 -11.94 3.57
C PRO A 42 2.63 -10.54 3.31
N GLU A 43 3.61 -10.11 4.12
CA GLU A 43 4.26 -8.82 3.87
C GLU A 43 4.82 -8.79 2.44
N PRO A 44 4.53 -7.73 1.65
CA PRO A 44 5.00 -7.63 0.28
C PRO A 44 6.54 -7.60 0.25
N GLU A 45 7.12 -8.22 -0.78
CA GLU A 45 8.58 -8.19 -0.97
C GLU A 45 9.05 -6.73 -1.06
N LYS A 46 10.07 -6.40 -0.27
CA LYS A 46 10.84 -5.16 -0.33
C LYS A 46 12.00 -5.31 -1.29
N ILE A 47 11.98 -4.49 -2.33
CA ILE A 47 13.03 -4.42 -3.36
C ILE A 47 13.70 -3.06 -3.29
N CYS A 48 15.01 -3.03 -3.51
CA CYS A 48 15.77 -1.79 -3.66
C CYS A 48 16.27 -1.66 -5.10
N ILE A 49 16.03 -0.51 -5.74
CA ILE A 49 16.67 -0.11 -6.99
C ILE A 49 17.76 0.91 -6.66
N LEU A 50 19.02 0.52 -6.85
CA LEU A 50 20.16 1.41 -6.73
C LEU A 50 20.30 2.25 -7.99
N ALA A 51 20.15 3.56 -7.82
CA ALA A 51 20.24 4.55 -8.87
C ALA A 51 21.30 5.61 -8.54
N THR A 52 21.55 6.47 -9.50
CA THR A 52 22.25 7.74 -9.33
C THR A 52 21.28 8.85 -9.70
N PRO A 53 21.59 10.13 -9.41
CA PRO A 53 20.77 11.23 -9.91
C PRO A 53 20.53 11.19 -11.43
N ALA A 54 21.53 10.73 -12.20
CA ALA A 54 21.42 10.59 -13.66
C ALA A 54 20.50 9.43 -14.09
N THR A 55 20.46 8.34 -13.31
CA THR A 55 19.69 7.13 -13.65
C THR A 55 18.36 7.01 -12.91
N HIS A 56 18.00 8.00 -12.10
CA HIS A 56 16.78 8.00 -11.29
C HIS A 56 15.50 7.87 -12.14
N ALA A 57 15.44 8.57 -13.27
CA ALA A 57 14.29 8.49 -14.18
C ALA A 57 14.07 7.06 -14.72
N VAL A 58 15.15 6.33 -14.98
CA VAL A 58 15.09 4.93 -15.44
C VAL A 58 14.68 4.00 -14.29
N ALA A 59 15.17 4.26 -13.07
CA ALA A 59 14.73 3.52 -11.88
C ALA A 59 13.22 3.71 -11.61
N GLU A 60 12.68 4.90 -11.81
CA GLU A 60 11.26 5.19 -11.70
C GLU A 60 10.43 4.45 -12.77
N GLN A 61 10.91 4.42 -14.02
CA GLN A 61 10.27 3.63 -15.08
C GLN A 61 10.23 2.14 -14.71
N PHE A 62 11.36 1.58 -14.31
CA PHE A 62 11.43 0.17 -13.89
C PHE A 62 10.55 -0.10 -12.66
N ARG A 63 10.46 0.83 -11.71
CA ARG A 63 9.57 0.72 -10.54
C ARG A 63 8.11 0.52 -10.96
N THR A 64 7.65 1.17 -12.03
CA THR A 64 6.26 1.01 -12.51
C THR A 64 5.98 -0.35 -13.14
N GLU A 65 7.02 -1.12 -13.47
CA GLU A 65 6.91 -2.47 -14.03
C GLU A 65 6.87 -3.56 -12.95
N ILE A 66 7.13 -3.19 -11.68
CA ILE A 66 7.13 -4.12 -10.55
C ILE A 66 5.77 -4.06 -9.85
N ASP A 67 4.96 -5.10 -10.03
CA ASP A 67 3.67 -5.24 -9.37
C ASP A 67 3.78 -5.84 -7.96
N GLU A 68 2.87 -5.43 -7.08
CA GLU A 68 2.59 -6.03 -5.76
C GLU A 68 3.77 -6.05 -4.77
N GLN A 69 4.77 -5.18 -4.95
CA GLN A 69 5.98 -5.14 -4.13
C GLN A 69 6.28 -3.72 -3.63
N VAL A 70 6.97 -3.62 -2.49
CA VAL A 70 7.44 -2.34 -1.94
C VAL A 70 8.79 -2.04 -2.55
N VAL A 71 8.84 -1.05 -3.44
CA VAL A 71 10.07 -0.69 -4.17
C VAL A 71 10.64 0.63 -3.65
N ASP A 72 11.85 0.55 -3.09
CA ASP A 72 12.64 1.72 -2.69
C ASP A 72 13.66 2.06 -3.78
N ILE A 73 13.80 3.33 -4.13
CA ILE A 73 14.92 3.84 -4.95
C ILE A 73 15.93 4.50 -4.02
N GLN A 74 17.14 3.97 -3.99
CA GLN A 74 18.22 4.46 -3.13
C GLN A 74 19.43 4.86 -3.97
N TYR A 75 20.15 5.89 -3.55
CA TYR A 75 21.44 6.25 -4.16
C TYR A 75 22.64 5.61 -3.47
N GLU A 76 22.42 5.14 -2.24
CA GLU A 76 23.43 4.48 -1.43
C GLU A 76 22.77 3.34 -0.66
N LEU A 77 23.35 2.14 -0.73
CA LEU A 77 22.81 0.97 -0.04
C LEU A 77 23.22 0.99 1.43
N ARG A 78 22.38 1.56 2.29
CA ARG A 78 22.65 1.66 3.73
C ARG A 78 22.37 0.38 4.50
N ASN A 79 21.35 -0.38 4.11
CA ASN A 79 20.94 -1.58 4.82
C ASN A 79 20.45 -2.67 3.87
N LYS A 80 21.36 -3.55 3.43
CA LYS A 80 21.06 -4.64 2.50
C LYS A 80 20.10 -5.68 3.09
N SER A 81 20.09 -5.90 4.41
CA SER A 81 19.35 -7.02 5.01
C SER A 81 17.83 -6.84 5.04
N VAL A 82 17.34 -5.63 4.75
CA VAL A 82 15.89 -5.33 4.71
C VAL A 82 15.27 -5.65 3.35
N TYR A 83 16.10 -5.78 2.30
CA TYR A 83 15.66 -6.00 0.93
C TYR A 83 15.85 -7.46 0.54
N GLN A 84 14.81 -8.07 -0.05
CA GLN A 84 14.95 -9.41 -0.61
C GLN A 84 15.74 -9.37 -1.93
N LYS A 85 15.55 -8.31 -2.73
CA LYS A 85 16.23 -8.13 -4.02
C LYS A 85 16.79 -6.73 -4.14
N ILE A 86 17.96 -6.64 -4.78
CA ILE A 86 18.60 -5.37 -5.11
C ILE A 86 18.90 -5.34 -6.60
N TYR A 87 18.35 -4.34 -7.26
CA TYR A 87 18.68 -3.99 -8.64
C TYR A 87 19.62 -2.81 -8.67
N GLN A 88 20.37 -2.67 -9.75
CA GLN A 88 21.21 -1.51 -10.02
C GLN A 88 20.97 -1.03 -11.46
N VAL A 89 20.78 0.26 -11.63
CA VAL A 89 20.74 0.87 -12.96
C VAL A 89 22.16 1.19 -13.39
N VAL A 90 22.62 0.54 -14.46
CA VAL A 90 23.95 0.71 -15.06
C VAL A 90 23.84 1.29 -16.46
N GLU A 91 24.80 2.11 -16.83
CA GLU A 91 24.95 2.59 -18.21
C GLU A 91 25.93 1.69 -18.95
N GLU A 92 25.48 1.10 -20.06
CA GLU A 92 26.27 0.23 -20.92
C GLU A 92 26.04 0.65 -22.38
N ASN A 93 27.11 1.00 -23.10
CA ASN A 93 27.06 1.41 -24.51
C ASN A 93 26.07 2.57 -24.80
N SER A 94 26.02 3.59 -23.94
CA SER A 94 25.07 4.72 -24.02
C SER A 94 23.59 4.32 -23.85
N GLN A 95 23.32 3.14 -23.30
CA GLN A 95 21.98 2.68 -22.93
C GLN A 95 21.92 2.36 -21.44
N TYR A 96 20.78 2.62 -20.81
CA TYR A 96 20.57 2.23 -19.42
C TYR A 96 19.99 0.83 -19.34
N LYS A 97 20.53 0.02 -18.43
CA LYS A 97 20.08 -1.34 -18.15
C LYS A 97 19.93 -1.54 -16.65
N VAL A 98 18.91 -2.29 -16.25
CA VAL A 98 18.72 -2.71 -14.86
C VAL A 98 19.27 -4.12 -14.69
N VAL A 99 20.14 -4.32 -13.69
CA VAL A 99 20.75 -5.61 -13.38
C VAL A 99 20.52 -5.99 -11.92
N GLU A 100 20.27 -7.27 -11.65
CA GLU A 100 20.18 -7.80 -10.29
C GLU A 100 21.58 -8.00 -9.70
N LYS A 101 21.75 -7.77 -8.39
CA LYS A 101 23.06 -7.68 -7.72
C LYS A 101 23.27 -8.67 -6.58
#